data_AF-A0A2I1RIY0-F1
#
_entry.id   AF-A0A2I1RIY0-F1
#
_cell.length_a   1.000
_cell.length_b   1.000
_cell.length_c   1.000
_cell.angle_alpha   90.00
_cell.angle_beta   90.00
_cell.angle_gamma   90.00
#
_symmetry.space_group_name_H-M   'P 1'
#
loop_
_entity.id
_entity.type
_entity.pdbx_description
1 polymer ?
#
loop_
_entity_poly.entity_id
_entity_poly.type
_entity_poly.pdbx_seq_one_letter_code
_entity_poly.pdbx_strand_id
1 'polypeptide(L)'
;MSDRHKTVQYQLRLPEKLREKIRISGQENDRSMNADIIARLEQSFATEEQARPLIAADAGWLEEIGVSGDEFAKAMKAIIRNGIDNLERNIDEKRELNGKATNHEIDL
;
A
#
# COMPACT_ATOMS: atom_id res chain seq x y z
N MET A 1 13.64 -37.52 -2.09
CA MET A 1 14.81 -37.06 -2.87
C MET A 1 14.59 -35.58 -3.15
N SER A 2 15.46 -34.71 -2.64
CA SER A 2 15.23 -33.27 -2.58
C SER A 2 15.49 -32.61 -3.93
N ASP A 3 14.44 -32.02 -4.52
CA ASP A 3 14.52 -31.14 -5.67
C ASP A 3 15.17 -29.82 -5.24
N ARG A 4 16.50 -29.84 -5.11
CA ARG A 4 17.29 -28.61 -4.96
C ARG A 4 17.24 -27.92 -6.31
N HIS A 5 16.26 -27.02 -6.43
CA HIS A 5 16.01 -26.12 -7.54
C HIS A 5 17.28 -25.84 -8.35
N LYS A 6 17.23 -26.14 -9.65
CA LYS A 6 18.23 -25.75 -10.65
C LYS A 6 18.26 -24.22 -10.74
N THR A 7 18.96 -23.56 -9.83
CA THR A 7 19.17 -22.11 -9.90
C THR A 7 20.17 -21.84 -11.02
N VAL A 8 19.70 -21.14 -12.05
CA VAL A 8 20.55 -20.72 -13.18
C VAL A 8 21.50 -19.64 -12.66
N GLN A 9 22.80 -19.89 -12.74
CA GLN A 9 23.80 -18.88 -12.41
C GLN A 9 23.93 -17.90 -13.58
N TYR A 10 23.57 -16.65 -13.34
CA TYR A 10 23.68 -15.59 -14.34
C TYR A 10 24.85 -14.66 -13.99
N GLN A 11 25.77 -14.47 -14.93
CA GLN A 11 26.88 -13.54 -14.74
C GLN A 11 26.44 -12.11 -15.11
N LEU A 12 26.22 -11.28 -14.10
CA LEU A 12 25.87 -9.88 -14.28
C LEU A 12 27.12 -9.02 -14.46
N ARG A 13 27.13 -8.18 -15.51
CA ARG A 13 28.17 -7.16 -15.71
C ARG A 13 27.73 -5.87 -15.03
N LEU A 14 28.22 -5.64 -13.82
CA LEU A 14 27.85 -4.49 -13.00
C LEU A 14 28.98 -3.45 -13.00
N PRO A 15 28.68 -2.16 -13.19
CA PRO A 15 29.63 -1.08 -12.90
C PRO A 15 30.07 -1.13 -11.43
N GLU A 16 31.32 -0.77 -11.16
CA GLU A 16 31.91 -0.85 -9.80
C GLU A 16 31.07 -0.10 -8.75
N LYS A 17 30.63 1.11 -9.08
CA LYS A 17 29.76 1.91 -8.22
C LYS A 17 28.44 1.21 -7.87
N LEU A 18 27.86 0.46 -8.81
CA LEU A 18 26.61 -0.27 -8.57
C LEU A 18 26.86 -1.52 -7.72
N ARG A 19 27.96 -2.23 -7.98
CA ARG A 19 28.40 -3.38 -7.20
C ARG A 19 28.58 -3.01 -5.73
N GLU A 20 29.22 -1.87 -5.46
CA GLU A 20 29.44 -1.42 -4.09
C GLU A 20 28.15 -1.04 -3.37
N LYS A 21 27.20 -0.39 -4.07
CA LYS A 21 25.86 -0.12 -3.52
C LYS A 21 25.13 -1.39 -3.10
N ILE A 22 25.18 -2.43 -3.93
CA ILE A 22 24.57 -3.74 -3.63
C ILE A 22 25.26 -4.39 -2.43
N ARG A 23 26.59 -4.28 -2.32
CA ARG A 23 27.35 -4.82 -1.19
C ARG A 23 26.93 -4.17 0.13
N ILE A 24 26.88 -2.83 0.16
CA ILE A 24 26.45 -2.07 1.34
C ILE A 24 25.01 -2.40 1.70
N SER A 25 24.09 -2.39 0.73
CA SER A 25 22.69 -2.76 0.94
C SER A 25 22.54 -4.16 1.54
N GLY A 26 23.22 -5.15 0.98
CA GLY A 26 23.17 -6.51 1.48
C GLY A 26 23.63 -6.58 2.94
N GLN A 27 24.71 -5.87 3.28
CA GLN A 27 25.21 -5.80 4.64
C GLN A 27 24.22 -5.13 5.62
N GLU A 28 23.58 -4.04 5.21
CA GLU A 28 22.56 -3.34 6.02
C GLU A 28 21.29 -4.17 6.25
N ASN A 29 21.00 -5.12 5.35
CA ASN A 29 19.81 -5.98 5.40
C ASN A 29 20.13 -7.42 5.85
N ASP A 30 21.33 -7.69 6.37
CA ASP A 30 21.81 -9.03 6.76
C ASP A 30 21.65 -10.10 5.67
N ARG A 31 21.90 -9.70 4.42
CA ARG A 31 21.78 -10.53 3.21
C ARG A 31 23.12 -10.65 2.48
N SER A 32 23.32 -11.81 1.84
CA SER A 32 24.40 -11.92 0.84
C SER A 32 24.11 -11.00 -0.35
N MET A 33 25.16 -10.60 -1.10
CA MET A 33 24.96 -9.79 -2.32
C MET A 33 23.98 -10.45 -3.30
N ASN A 34 24.02 -11.77 -3.46
CA ASN A 34 23.09 -12.48 -4.34
C ASN A 34 21.65 -12.42 -3.83
N ALA A 35 21.45 -12.57 -2.51
CA ALA A 35 20.14 -12.44 -1.89
C ALA A 35 19.59 -11.02 -1.99
N ASP A 36 20.44 -9.99 -1.88
CA ASP A 36 20.04 -8.58 -2.07
C ASP A 36 19.65 -8.30 -3.52
N ILE A 37 20.40 -8.82 -4.51
CA ILE A 37 20.06 -8.71 -5.94
C ILE A 37 18.69 -9.33 -6.21
N ILE A 38 18.45 -10.55 -5.72
CA ILE A 38 17.17 -11.24 -5.90
C ILE A 38 16.03 -10.42 -5.28
N ALA A 39 16.17 -10.02 -4.02
CA ALA A 39 15.14 -9.26 -3.31
C ALA A 39 14.80 -7.94 -4.03
N ARG A 40 15.80 -7.25 -4.58
CA ARG A 40 15.59 -6.01 -5.34
C ARG A 40 14.86 -6.24 -6.66
N LEU A 41 15.18 -7.33 -7.36
CA LEU A 41 14.47 -7.70 -8.59
C LEU A 41 13.03 -8.10 -8.30
N GLU A 42 12.80 -8.91 -7.27
CA GLU A 42 11.44 -9.26 -6.83
C GLU A 42 10.65 -8.02 -6.46
N GLN A 43 11.25 -7.08 -5.72
CA GLN A 43 10.62 -5.82 -5.35
C GLN A 43 10.30 -4.95 -6.58
N SER A 44 11.16 -4.92 -7.61
CA SER A 44 10.85 -4.14 -8.82
C SER A 44 9.61 -4.70 -9.54
N PHE A 45 9.49 -6.01 -9.65
CA PHE A 45 8.30 -6.63 -10.26
C PHE A 45 7.04 -6.46 -9.41
N ALA A 46 7.15 -6.61 -8.08
CA ALA A 46 6.04 -6.37 -7.17
C ALA A 46 5.56 -4.90 -7.23
N THR A 47 6.47 -3.95 -7.38
CA THR A 47 6.13 -2.53 -7.51
C THR A 47 5.45 -2.24 -8.85
N GLU A 48 5.88 -2.86 -9.95
CA GLU A 48 5.21 -2.76 -11.25
C GLU A 48 3.78 -3.33 -11.20
N GLU A 49 3.58 -4.42 -10.46
CA GLU A 49 2.25 -5.03 -10.27
C GLU A 49 1.34 -4.19 -9.36
N GLN A 50 1.92 -3.54 -8.34
CA GLN A 50 1.23 -2.65 -7.40
C GLN A 50 1.05 -1.21 -7.92
N ALA A 51 1.79 -0.81 -8.95
CA ALA A 51 1.63 0.48 -9.64
C ALA A 51 0.38 0.53 -10.54
N ARG A 52 -0.54 -0.43 -10.39
CA ARG A 52 -1.93 -0.22 -10.76
C ARG A 52 -2.56 0.72 -9.72
N PRO A 53 -2.81 2.00 -10.04
CA PRO A 53 -3.50 2.87 -9.11
C PRO A 53 -4.84 2.22 -8.69
N LEU A 54 -5.26 2.44 -7.44
CA LEU A 54 -6.54 1.92 -6.91
C LEU A 54 -7.73 2.18 -7.84
N ILE A 55 -7.61 3.21 -8.67
CA ILE A 55 -8.43 3.47 -9.84
C ILE A 55 -7.45 3.55 -11.02
N ALA A 56 -7.52 2.57 -11.94
CA ALA A 56 -6.74 2.58 -13.18
C ALA A 56 -6.89 3.94 -13.90
N ALA A 57 -5.77 4.57 -14.28
CA ALA A 57 -5.79 5.82 -15.03
C ALA A 57 -6.38 5.63 -16.44
N ASP A 58 -6.27 4.40 -16.99
CA ASP A 58 -7.04 3.93 -18.13
C ASP A 58 -8.29 3.21 -17.63
N ALA A 59 -9.35 3.98 -17.38
CA ALA A 59 -10.60 3.46 -16.83
C ALA A 59 -11.42 2.63 -17.85
N GLY A 60 -10.80 1.72 -18.61
CA GLY A 60 -11.48 0.87 -19.59
C GLY A 60 -12.56 -0.03 -18.96
N TRP A 61 -12.39 -0.39 -17.69
CA TRP A 61 -13.40 -1.13 -16.94
C TRP A 61 -14.67 -0.31 -16.64
N LEU A 62 -14.58 1.03 -16.59
CA LEU A 62 -15.75 1.89 -16.38
C LEU A 62 -16.70 1.82 -17.58
N GLU A 63 -16.16 1.76 -18.80
CA GLU A 63 -16.94 1.59 -20.02
C GLU A 63 -17.63 0.22 -20.08
N GLU A 64 -16.95 -0.84 -19.62
CA GLU A 64 -17.49 -2.21 -19.59
C GLU A 64 -18.71 -2.34 -18.67
N ILE A 65 -18.75 -1.58 -17.58
CA ILE A 65 -19.91 -1.53 -16.67
C ILE A 65 -20.90 -0.41 -17.02
N GLY A 66 -20.68 0.32 -18.11
CA GLY A 66 -21.55 1.39 -18.59
C GLY A 66 -21.58 2.63 -17.69
N VAL A 67 -20.53 2.88 -16.91
CA VAL A 67 -20.42 4.03 -16.01
C VAL A 67 -19.43 5.03 -16.58
N SER A 68 -19.82 6.30 -16.69
CA SER A 68 -18.87 7.34 -17.12
C SER A 68 -17.87 7.70 -15.99
N GLY A 69 -16.69 8.19 -16.36
CA GLY A 69 -15.71 8.71 -15.40
C GLY A 69 -16.27 9.79 -14.47
N ASP A 70 -17.16 10.64 -15.00
CA ASP A 70 -17.82 11.70 -14.23
C ASP A 70 -18.84 11.16 -13.22
N GLU A 71 -19.63 10.15 -13.60
CA GLU A 71 -20.57 9.49 -12.68
C GLU A 71 -19.82 8.75 -11.57
N PHE A 72 -18.74 8.05 -11.92
CA PHE A 72 -17.88 7.40 -10.95
C PHE A 72 -17.25 8.41 -9.98
N ALA A 73 -16.71 9.52 -10.50
CA ALA A 73 -16.14 10.57 -9.66
C ALA A 73 -17.17 11.20 -8.71
N LYS A 74 -18.42 11.39 -9.17
CA LYS A 74 -19.52 11.85 -8.33
C LYS A 74 -19.86 10.83 -7.23
N ALA A 75 -19.93 9.54 -7.57
CA ALA A 75 -20.18 8.47 -6.61
C ALA A 75 -19.08 8.41 -5.54
N MET A 76 -17.81 8.45 -5.94
CA MET A 76 -16.69 8.44 -5.00
C MET A 76 -16.67 9.66 -4.08
N LYS A 77 -16.95 10.86 -4.61
CA LYS A 77 -17.07 12.08 -3.79
C LYS A 77 -18.20 11.97 -2.76
N ALA A 78 -19.32 11.34 -3.12
CA ALA A 78 -20.44 11.11 -2.20
C ALA A 78 -20.09 10.10 -1.11
N ILE A 79 -19.42 8.99 -1.45
CA ILE A 79 -18.98 7.97 -0.49
C ILE A 79 -17.99 8.59 0.52
N ILE A 80 -17.01 9.35 0.03
CA ILE A 80 -16.02 10.01 0.88
C ILE A 80 -16.69 11.01 1.82
N ARG A 81 -17.59 11.85 1.30
CA ARG A 81 -18.34 12.84 2.11
C ARG A 81 -19.16 12.17 3.20
N ASN A 82 -19.97 11.17 2.83
CA ASN A 82 -20.78 10.43 3.79
C ASN A 82 -19.93 9.72 4.85
N GLY A 83 -18.76 9.20 4.46
CA GLY A 83 -17.80 8.60 5.40
C GLY A 83 -17.28 9.61 6.42
N ILE A 84 -16.91 10.81 5.97
CA ILE A 84 -16.45 11.90 6.85
C ILE A 84 -17.57 12.34 7.79
N ASP A 85 -18.78 12.61 7.27
CA ASP A 85 -19.93 13.06 8.06
C ASP A 85 -20.37 12.02 9.11
N ASN A 86 -20.14 10.73 8.84
CA ASN A 86 -20.45 9.66 9.79
C ASN A 86 -19.36 9.52 10.87
N LEU A 87 -18.11 9.79 10.55
CA LEU A 87 -17.03 9.83 11.54
C LEU A 87 -17.19 11.01 12.50
N GLU A 88 -17.55 12.19 11.98
CA GLU A 88 -17.79 13.38 12.81
C GLU A 88 -18.94 13.16 13.80
N ARG A 89 -20.08 12.61 13.35
CA ARG A 89 -21.19 12.26 14.24
C ARG A 89 -20.81 11.28 15.34
N ASN A 90 -20.04 10.23 15.01
CA ASN A 90 -19.59 9.26 16.01
C ASN A 90 -18.64 9.87 17.06
N ILE A 91 -17.86 10.90 16.67
CA ILE A 91 -16.98 11.62 17.60
C ILE A 91 -17.81 12.51 18.53
N ASP A 92 -18.82 13.21 17.99
CA ASP A 92 -19.68 14.10 18.78
C ASP A 92 -20.57 13.32 19.76
N GLU A 93 -21.16 12.21 19.34
CA GLU A 93 -21.94 11.32 20.23
C GLU A 93 -21.09 10.79 21.40
N LYS A 94 -19.83 10.42 21.13
CA LYS A 94 -18.90 9.97 22.18
C LYS A 94 -18.52 11.10 23.15
N ARG A 95 -18.44 12.35 22.68
CA ARG A 95 -18.19 13.52 23.53
C ARG A 95 -19.38 13.86 24.42
N GLU A 96 -20.60 13.78 23.89
CA GLU A 96 -21.82 14.01 24.67
C GLU A 96 -22.04 12.95 25.76
N LEU A 97 -21.76 11.67 25.46
CA LEU A 97 -21.87 10.58 26.43
C LEU A 97 -20.86 10.74 27.58
N ASN A 98 -19.62 11.15 27.28
CA ASN A 98 -18.62 11.41 28.30
C ASN A 98 -18.94 12.66 29.14
N GLY A 99 -19.50 13.71 28.55
CA GLY A 99 -19.92 14.90 29.29
C GLY A 99 -21.12 14.68 30.23
N LYS A 100 -22.01 13.73 29.90
CA LYS A 100 -23.12 13.32 30.78
C LYS A 100 -22.65 12.44 31.93
N ALA A 101 -21.66 11.57 31.70
CA ALA A 101 -21.09 10.71 32.74
C ALA A 101 -20.38 11.51 33.84
N THR A 102 -19.67 12.60 33.50
CA THR A 102 -18.97 13.45 34.47
C THR A 102 -19.89 14.30 35.35
N ASN A 103 -21.12 14.60 34.90
CA ASN A 103 -22.05 15.43 35.67
C ASN A 103 -22.88 14.64 36.70
N HIS A 104 -22.89 13.30 36.65
CA HIS A 104 -23.63 12.47 37.62
C HIS A 104 -22.77 12.02 38.81
N GLU A 105 -21.46 12.31 38.80
CA GLU A 105 -20.51 11.91 39.84
C GLU A 105 -20.22 13.03 40.87
N ILE A 106 -20.82 14.22 40.71
CA ILE A 106 -20.58 15.41 41.56
C ILE A 106 -21.76 15.68 42.54
N ASP A 107 -22.87 14.93 42.45
CA ASP A 107 -24.08 15.11 43.28
C ASP A 107 -24.26 14.03 44.38
N LEU A 108 -23.16 13.47 44.91
CA LEU A 108 -23.13 12.63 46.12
C LEU A 108 -22.17 13.20 47.17
#